data_AF-A0A1B3M4A7-F1
#
_entry.id   AF-A0A1B3M4A7-F1
#
_cell.length_a   1.000
_cell.length_b   1.000
_cell.length_c   1.000
_cell.angle_alpha   90.00
_cell.angle_beta   90.00
_cell.angle_gamma   90.00
#
_symmetry.space_group_name_H-M   'P 1'
#
loop_
_entity.id
_entity.type
_entity.pdbx_description
1 polymer ?
#
loop_
_entity_poly.entity_id
_entity_poly.type
_entity_poly.pdbx_seq_one_letter_code
_entity_poly.pdbx_strand_id
1 'polypeptide(L)'
;MKNRIKAWLPKPEALQNNRWLRWMGPVLNHPRLWHFSRKGIALGLALGIFFGLLIPVAQIPFAAALAVALRANVPMAVASTLITNPVTFGPVYYGAYRLGKAVLGEKAPTDREIESELQAAQEAPAAIEGLGNRARHAFKQLSTVGKPLVVGLAIVASLSGIVVYFLVSGIWILRTRWQRSKRLRSRTPRPGHET
;
A
#
# COMPACT_ATOMS: atom_id res chain seq x y z
N MET A 1 9.44 4.81 19.65
CA MET A 1 8.57 4.71 18.43
C MET A 1 9.14 3.81 17.33
N LYS A 2 10.43 3.91 16.95
CA LYS A 2 11.02 3.02 15.91
C LYS A 2 10.86 1.52 16.20
N ASN A 3 10.86 1.11 17.47
CA ASN A 3 10.80 -0.30 17.85
C ASN A 3 9.40 -0.94 17.72
N ARG A 4 8.31 -0.16 17.85
CA ARG A 4 6.94 -0.70 17.73
C ARG A 4 6.54 -1.00 16.28
N ILE A 5 6.92 -0.12 15.35
CA ILE A 5 6.62 -0.31 13.91
C ILE A 5 7.41 -1.50 13.36
N LYS A 6 8.67 -1.69 13.80
CA LYS A 6 9.49 -2.85 13.42
C LYS A 6 8.90 -4.19 13.85
N ALA A 7 8.16 -4.23 14.96
CA ALA A 7 7.58 -5.47 15.48
C ALA A 7 6.40 -6.00 14.64
N TRP A 8 5.73 -5.13 13.89
CA TRP A 8 4.58 -5.47 13.05
C TRP A 8 4.95 -5.72 11.59
N LEU A 9 6.21 -5.50 11.22
CA LEU A 9 6.66 -5.65 9.84
C LEU A 9 7.12 -7.08 9.57
N PRO A 10 6.87 -7.59 8.35
CA PRO A 10 7.37 -8.90 7.95
C PRO A 10 8.90 -8.92 8.02
N LYS A 11 9.43 -9.95 8.68
CA LYS A 11 10.87 -10.14 8.85
C LYS A 11 11.55 -10.45 7.51
N PRO A 12 12.85 -10.13 7.36
CA PRO A 12 13.65 -10.55 6.21
C PRO A 12 13.54 -12.03 5.90
N GLU A 13 13.70 -12.87 6.91
CA GLU A 13 13.64 -14.33 6.72
C GLU A 13 12.27 -14.77 6.19
N ALA A 14 11.18 -14.17 6.67
CA ALA A 14 9.83 -14.49 6.24
C ALA A 14 9.56 -14.09 4.78
N LEU A 15 10.10 -12.95 4.33
CA LEU A 15 9.95 -12.49 2.94
C LEU A 15 10.82 -13.30 1.97
N GLN A 16 12.01 -13.73 2.40
CA GLN A 16 12.91 -14.56 1.60
C GLN A 16 12.41 -16.00 1.43
N ASN A 17 11.81 -16.56 2.49
CA ASN A 17 11.22 -17.89 2.47
C ASN A 17 9.85 -17.95 1.75
N ASN A 18 9.28 -16.81 1.39
CA ASN A 18 8.03 -16.76 0.64
C ASN A 18 8.25 -17.22 -0.82
N ARG A 19 7.52 -18.27 -1.23
CA ARG A 19 7.57 -18.84 -2.59
C ARG A 19 7.38 -17.80 -3.69
N TRP A 20 6.63 -16.73 -3.42
CA TRP A 20 6.28 -15.67 -4.38
C TRP A 20 7.38 -14.61 -4.55
N LEU A 21 8.28 -14.50 -3.58
CA LEU A 21 9.36 -13.50 -3.54
C LEU A 21 10.75 -14.14 -3.67
N ARG A 22 10.83 -15.48 -3.73
CA ARG A 22 12.08 -16.24 -3.82
C ARG A 22 12.99 -15.81 -4.98
N TRP A 23 12.39 -15.44 -6.12
CA TRP A 23 13.11 -14.94 -7.30
C TRP A 23 13.85 -13.61 -7.06
N MET A 24 13.43 -12.83 -6.04
CA MET A 24 14.05 -11.56 -5.66
C MET A 24 15.12 -11.72 -4.57
N GLY A 25 15.40 -12.94 -4.11
CA GLY A 25 16.25 -13.23 -2.95
C GLY A 25 17.57 -12.44 -2.89
N PRO A 26 18.40 -12.42 -3.96
CA PRO A 26 19.68 -11.69 -3.95
C PRO A 26 19.49 -10.18 -3.77
N VAL A 27 18.45 -9.61 -4.36
CA VAL A 27 18.17 -8.17 -4.29
C VAL A 27 17.58 -7.79 -2.94
N LEU A 28 16.75 -8.67 -2.36
CA LEU A 28 16.19 -8.50 -1.02
C LEU A 28 17.26 -8.50 0.08
N ASN A 29 18.48 -8.99 -0.18
CA ASN A 29 19.59 -8.93 0.78
C ASN A 29 20.19 -7.52 0.93
N HIS A 30 19.84 -6.58 0.05
CA HIS A 30 20.44 -5.25 0.08
C HIS A 30 19.98 -4.44 1.31
N PRO A 31 20.87 -4.06 2.26
CA PRO A 31 20.47 -3.44 3.54
C PRO A 31 19.65 -2.15 3.41
N ARG A 32 19.88 -1.41 2.32
CA ARG A 32 19.15 -0.16 2.00
C ARG A 32 17.64 -0.34 1.88
N LEU A 33 17.17 -1.51 1.42
CA LEU A 33 15.72 -1.80 1.27
C LEU A 33 15.01 -2.01 2.61
N TRP A 34 15.77 -2.29 3.67
CA TRP A 34 15.30 -2.50 5.04
C TRP A 34 15.47 -1.26 5.91
N HIS A 35 16.18 -0.26 5.40
CA HIS A 35 16.47 0.95 6.16
C HIS A 35 15.22 1.83 6.30
N PHE A 36 14.97 2.27 7.53
CA PHE A 36 13.83 3.13 7.87
C PHE A 36 14.17 4.59 7.58
N SER A 37 14.16 4.94 6.29
CA SER A 37 14.24 6.32 5.84
C SER A 37 12.84 6.92 5.66
N ARG A 38 12.71 8.22 5.89
CA ARG A 38 11.45 8.97 5.77
C ARG A 38 10.82 8.78 4.38
N LYS A 39 11.63 9.01 3.35
CA LYS A 39 11.26 8.87 1.94
C LYS A 39 10.95 7.41 1.58
N GLY A 40 11.77 6.46 2.06
CA GLY A 40 11.58 5.04 1.76
C GLY A 40 10.31 4.44 2.38
N ILE A 41 9.95 4.85 3.60
CA ILE A 41 8.71 4.41 4.27
C ILE A 41 7.49 5.00 3.56
N ALA A 42 7.49 6.30 3.28
CA ALA A 42 6.39 6.97 2.59
C ALA A 42 6.16 6.34 1.20
N LEU A 43 7.24 6.11 0.45
CA LEU A 43 7.15 5.48 -0.87
C LEU A 43 6.72 4.01 -0.79
N GLY A 44 7.25 3.24 0.18
CA GLY A 44 6.85 1.85 0.38
C GLY A 44 5.36 1.73 0.67
N LEU A 45 4.84 2.54 1.62
CA LEU A 45 3.41 2.58 1.94
C LEU A 45 2.54 2.97 0.74
N ALA A 46 2.96 3.98 -0.02
CA ALA A 46 2.24 4.42 -1.21
C ALA A 46 2.13 3.31 -2.26
N LEU A 47 3.23 2.60 -2.51
CA LEU A 47 3.26 1.48 -3.47
C LEU A 47 2.38 0.31 -3.02
N GLY A 48 2.44 -0.06 -1.73
CA GLY A 48 1.65 -1.18 -1.25
C GLY A 48 0.15 -0.87 -1.17
N ILE A 49 -0.25 0.37 -0.87
CA ILE A 49 -1.67 0.78 -0.97
C ILE A 49 -2.10 0.85 -2.43
N PHE A 50 -1.27 1.40 -3.33
CA PHE A 50 -1.57 1.47 -4.75
C PHE A 50 -1.83 0.07 -5.33
N PHE A 51 -0.86 -0.84 -5.21
CA PHE A 51 -1.04 -2.21 -5.72
C PHE A 51 -2.04 -3.01 -4.91
N GLY A 52 -2.16 -2.72 -3.61
CA GLY A 52 -3.11 -3.36 -2.69
C GLY A 52 -4.58 -3.06 -3.01
N LEU A 53 -4.84 -1.97 -3.73
CA LEU A 53 -6.17 -1.59 -4.20
C LEU A 53 -6.34 -1.91 -5.69
N LEU A 54 -5.28 -1.78 -6.48
CA LEU A 54 -5.34 -1.97 -7.92
C LEU A 54 -5.42 -3.46 -8.31
N ILE A 55 -4.67 -4.31 -7.62
CA ILE A 55 -4.47 -5.70 -8.02
C ILE A 55 -4.92 -6.64 -6.89
N PRO A 56 -6.13 -7.21 -6.94
CA PRO A 56 -6.61 -8.09 -5.87
C PRO A 56 -5.73 -9.34 -5.65
N VAL A 57 -5.11 -9.85 -6.73
CA VAL A 57 -4.32 -11.09 -6.71
C VAL A 57 -2.88 -10.80 -7.12
N ALA A 58 -1.91 -11.30 -6.35
CA ALA A 58 -0.48 -11.08 -6.59
C ALA A 58 0.01 -9.63 -6.41
N GLN A 59 -0.71 -8.78 -5.66
CA GLN A 59 -0.23 -7.43 -5.29
C GLN A 59 1.15 -7.41 -4.64
N ILE A 60 1.50 -8.43 -3.84
CA ILE A 60 2.76 -8.51 -3.08
C ILE A 60 4.00 -8.50 -4.01
N PRO A 61 4.14 -9.39 -5.00
CA PRO A 61 5.30 -9.36 -5.90
C PRO A 61 5.40 -8.08 -6.73
N PHE A 62 4.28 -7.50 -7.19
CA PHE A 62 4.31 -6.22 -7.92
C PHE A 62 4.76 -5.06 -7.02
N ALA A 63 4.19 -4.96 -5.81
CA ALA A 63 4.57 -3.95 -4.83
C ALA A 63 6.04 -4.09 -4.41
N ALA A 64 6.50 -5.32 -4.16
CA ALA A 64 7.88 -5.59 -3.81
C ALA A 64 8.84 -5.28 -4.96
N ALA A 65 8.53 -5.69 -6.19
CA ALA A 65 9.38 -5.44 -7.36
C ALA A 65 9.54 -3.94 -7.63
N LEU A 66 8.44 -3.18 -7.60
CA LEU A 66 8.51 -1.74 -7.80
C LEU A 66 9.17 -1.03 -6.60
N ALA A 67 8.99 -1.53 -5.38
CA ALA A 67 9.69 -1.01 -4.20
C ALA A 67 11.20 -1.22 -4.32
N VAL A 68 11.65 -2.36 -4.85
CA VAL A 68 13.06 -2.60 -5.14
C VAL A 68 13.58 -1.64 -6.21
N ALA A 69 12.88 -1.52 -7.34
CA ALA A 69 13.28 -0.64 -8.45
C ALA A 69 13.41 0.82 -8.01
N LEU A 70 12.45 1.30 -7.22
CA LEU A 70 12.43 2.68 -6.71
C LEU A 70 13.22 2.85 -5.40
N ARG A 71 13.94 1.82 -4.95
CA ARG A 71 14.73 1.82 -3.69
C ARG A 71 13.90 2.25 -2.47
N ALA A 72 12.61 1.89 -2.46
CA ALA A 72 11.69 2.10 -1.35
C ALA A 72 11.91 1.05 -0.24
N ASN A 73 11.22 1.24 0.89
CA ASN A 73 11.26 0.27 1.97
C ASN A 73 10.35 -0.93 1.65
N VAL A 74 10.95 -2.07 1.33
CA VAL A 74 10.23 -3.27 0.88
C VAL A 74 9.29 -3.83 1.95
N PRO A 75 9.68 -3.95 3.23
CA PRO A 75 8.77 -4.37 4.29
C PRO A 75 7.52 -3.50 4.40
N MET A 76 7.67 -2.18 4.28
CA MET A 76 6.53 -1.26 4.31
C MET A 76 5.61 -1.44 3.11
N ALA A 77 6.16 -1.69 1.92
CA ALA A 77 5.37 -1.98 0.73
C ALA A 77 4.57 -3.28 0.88
N VAL A 78 5.21 -4.36 1.29
CA VAL A 78 4.51 -5.64 1.49
C VAL A 78 3.48 -5.53 2.63
N ALA A 79 3.83 -4.94 3.77
CA ALA A 79 2.91 -4.79 4.89
C ALA A 79 1.68 -3.93 4.54
N SER A 80 1.85 -2.88 3.73
CA SER A 80 0.71 -2.05 3.31
C SER A 80 -0.22 -2.73 2.31
N THR A 81 0.26 -3.69 1.52
CA THR A 81 -0.67 -4.54 0.74
C THR A 81 -1.57 -5.41 1.63
N LEU A 82 -1.14 -5.72 2.86
CA LEU A 82 -1.91 -6.51 3.83
C LEU A 82 -2.88 -5.67 4.67
N ILE A 83 -2.80 -4.33 4.59
CA ILE A 83 -3.73 -3.42 5.26
C ILE A 83 -5.11 -3.43 4.58
N THR A 84 -5.19 -3.85 3.32
CA THR A 84 -6.46 -4.11 2.62
C THR A 84 -7.15 -5.34 3.24
N ASN A 85 -7.81 -5.10 4.37
CA ASN A 85 -8.62 -6.04 5.11
C ASN A 85 -9.96 -6.29 4.35
N PRO A 86 -10.54 -7.50 4.35
CA PRO A 86 -11.85 -7.80 3.75
C PRO A 86 -12.96 -6.79 4.09
N VAL A 87 -12.95 -6.24 5.31
CA VAL A 87 -13.85 -5.18 5.80
C VAL A 87 -13.61 -3.85 5.08
N THR A 88 -12.36 -3.50 4.77
CA THR A 88 -12.01 -2.26 4.06
C THR A 88 -12.24 -2.39 2.56
N PHE A 89 -12.12 -3.61 2.01
CA PHE A 89 -12.26 -3.89 0.60
C PHE A 89 -13.65 -3.48 0.08
N GLY A 90 -14.71 -3.86 0.80
CA GLY A 90 -16.10 -3.59 0.39
C GLY A 90 -16.39 -2.10 0.13
N PRO A 91 -16.22 -1.21 1.13
CA PRO A 91 -16.47 0.22 0.97
C PRO A 91 -15.60 0.88 -0.11
N VAL A 92 -14.32 0.47 -0.23
CA VAL A 92 -13.41 1.05 -1.22
C VAL A 92 -13.79 0.65 -2.64
N TYR A 93 -14.12 -0.62 -2.87
CA TYR A 93 -14.53 -1.11 -4.18
C TYR A 93 -15.90 -0.56 -4.59
N TYR A 94 -16.83 -0.43 -3.64
CA TYR A 94 -18.10 0.25 -3.85
C TYR A 94 -17.89 1.70 -4.32
N GLY A 95 -17.04 2.46 -3.62
CA GLY A 95 -16.71 3.84 -3.99
C GLY A 95 -16.01 3.93 -5.34
N ALA A 96 -15.07 3.02 -5.61
CA ALA A 96 -14.37 2.93 -6.89
C ALA A 96 -15.33 2.66 -8.04
N TYR A 97 -16.24 1.69 -7.92
CA TYR A 97 -17.21 1.36 -8.95
C TYR A 97 -18.12 2.55 -9.29
N ARG A 98 -18.66 3.21 -8.27
CA ARG A 98 -19.49 4.40 -8.43
C ARG A 98 -18.73 5.54 -9.12
N LEU A 99 -17.47 5.75 -8.75
CA LEU A 99 -16.61 6.74 -9.38
C LEU A 99 -16.33 6.39 -10.84
N GLY A 100 -16.03 5.13 -11.13
CA GLY A 100 -15.79 4.62 -12.48
C GLY A 100 -16.98 4.85 -13.40
N LYS A 101 -18.19 4.45 -12.99
CA LYS A 101 -19.42 4.69 -13.78
C LYS A 101 -19.73 6.17 -13.97
N ALA A 102 -19.52 6.99 -12.93
CA ALA A 102 -19.69 8.44 -13.04
C ALA A 102 -18.73 9.04 -14.09
N VAL A 103 -17.48 8.57 -14.14
CA VAL A 103 -16.49 8.99 -15.14
C VAL A 103 -16.84 8.47 -16.54
N LEU A 104 -17.40 7.26 -16.65
CA LEU A 104 -17.83 6.66 -17.93
C LEU A 104 -19.19 7.18 -18.44
N GLY A 105 -19.93 7.95 -17.63
CA GLY A 105 -21.26 8.46 -18.01
C GLY A 105 -22.36 7.38 -18.01
N GLU A 106 -22.15 6.26 -17.31
CA GLU A 106 -23.11 5.16 -17.22
C GLU A 106 -24.17 5.39 -16.12
N LYS A 107 -25.36 4.79 -16.25
CA LYS A 107 -26.46 4.94 -15.30
C LYS A 107 -26.06 4.51 -13.87
N ALA A 108 -26.66 5.18 -12.88
CA ALA A 108 -26.45 4.87 -11.47
C ALA A 108 -26.73 3.38 -11.19
N PRO A 109 -25.87 2.73 -10.39
CA PRO A 109 -25.91 1.29 -10.22
C PRO A 109 -27.14 0.81 -9.45
N THR A 110 -27.60 -0.40 -9.75
CA THR A 110 -28.51 -1.15 -8.86
C THR A 110 -27.68 -1.87 -7.81
N ASP A 111 -28.07 -1.85 -6.53
CA ASP A 111 -27.28 -2.43 -5.43
C ASP A 111 -26.87 -3.90 -5.68
N ARG A 112 -27.72 -4.67 -6.37
CA ARG A 112 -27.46 -6.07 -6.74
C ARG A 112 -26.30 -6.26 -7.74
N GLU A 113 -26.12 -5.34 -8.68
CA GLU A 113 -24.99 -5.39 -9.62
C GLU A 113 -23.68 -5.20 -8.86
N ILE A 114 -23.67 -4.24 -7.95
CA ILE A 114 -22.49 -3.89 -7.13
C ILE A 114 -22.12 -5.06 -6.21
N GLU A 115 -23.09 -5.65 -5.53
CA GLU A 115 -22.88 -6.81 -4.65
C GLU A 115 -22.30 -8.00 -5.42
N SER A 116 -22.81 -8.28 -6.62
CA SER A 116 -22.28 -9.38 -7.45
C SER A 116 -20.85 -9.13 -7.93
N GLU A 117 -20.49 -7.88 -8.24
CA GLU A 117 -19.13 -7.51 -8.62
C GLU A 117 -18.16 -7.54 -7.43
N LEU A 118 -18.62 -7.10 -6.26
CA LEU A 118 -17.89 -7.18 -4.99
C LEU A 118 -17.61 -8.63 -4.60
N GLN A 119 -18.64 -9.49 -4.70
CA GLN A 119 -18.51 -10.93 -4.45
C GLN A 119 -17.56 -11.56 -5.47
N ALA A 120 -17.68 -11.26 -6.76
CA ALA A 120 -16.76 -11.77 -7.79
C ALA A 120 -15.29 -11.36 -7.54
N ALA A 121 -15.06 -10.15 -7.02
CA ALA A 121 -13.73 -9.67 -6.65
C ALA A 121 -13.20 -10.31 -5.36
N GLN A 122 -14.08 -10.65 -4.41
CA GLN A 122 -13.75 -11.31 -3.13
C GLN A 122 -13.56 -12.83 -3.28
N GLU A 123 -14.31 -13.47 -4.18
CA GLU A 123 -14.30 -14.91 -4.42
C GLU A 123 -13.04 -15.41 -5.13
N ALA A 124 -12.05 -14.57 -5.41
CA ALA A 124 -10.75 -15.00 -5.92
C ALA A 124 -10.14 -16.04 -4.95
N PRO A 125 -10.19 -17.35 -5.25
CA PRO A 125 -9.95 -18.34 -4.21
C PRO A 125 -8.48 -18.29 -3.81
N ALA A 126 -8.24 -18.13 -2.51
CA ALA A 126 -6.93 -18.25 -1.88
C ALA A 126 -6.28 -19.64 -2.15
N ALA A 127 -7.02 -20.59 -2.73
CA ALA A 127 -6.61 -21.96 -3.02
C ALA A 127 -6.71 -22.35 -4.52
N ILE A 128 -5.96 -21.71 -5.43
CA ILE A 128 -5.73 -22.24 -6.79
C ILE A 128 -4.23 -22.28 -7.09
N GLU A 129 -3.73 -23.49 -7.33
CA GLU A 129 -2.35 -23.73 -7.75
C GLU A 129 -2.09 -23.13 -9.14
N GLY A 130 -1.01 -22.33 -9.26
CA GLY A 130 -0.51 -21.79 -10.53
C GLY A 130 -0.82 -20.31 -10.79
N LEU A 131 0.23 -19.49 -10.83
CA LEU A 131 0.20 -18.05 -11.14
C LEU A 131 -0.45 -17.75 -12.50
N GLY A 132 -0.21 -18.60 -13.51
CA GLY A 132 -0.76 -18.43 -14.86
C GLY A 132 -2.27 -18.61 -14.93
N ASN A 133 -2.83 -19.56 -14.17
CA ASN A 133 -4.27 -19.82 -14.17
C ASN A 133 -5.02 -18.75 -13.37
N ARG A 134 -4.44 -18.28 -12.25
CA ARG A 134 -4.94 -17.12 -11.48
C ARG A 134 -4.93 -15.83 -12.30
N ALA A 135 -3.83 -15.55 -13.00
CA ALA A 135 -3.72 -14.39 -13.86
C ALA A 135 -4.76 -14.46 -14.99
N ARG A 136 -4.95 -15.63 -15.62
CA ARG A 136 -5.96 -15.82 -16.67
C ARG A 136 -7.39 -15.66 -16.17
N HIS A 137 -7.74 -16.17 -14.99
CA HIS A 137 -9.07 -16.00 -14.41
C HIS A 137 -9.35 -14.56 -13.99
N ALA A 138 -8.39 -13.89 -13.35
CA ALA A 138 -8.49 -12.48 -13.00
C ALA A 138 -8.60 -11.61 -14.27
N PHE A 139 -7.77 -11.86 -15.29
CA PHE A 139 -7.82 -11.15 -16.57
C PHE A 139 -9.12 -11.41 -17.33
N LYS A 140 -9.67 -12.63 -17.24
CA LYS A 140 -10.96 -12.98 -17.83
C LYS A 140 -12.11 -12.23 -17.14
N GLN A 141 -12.17 -12.20 -15.81
CA GLN A 141 -13.15 -11.39 -15.06
C GLN A 141 -13.01 -9.89 -15.33
N LEU A 142 -11.77 -9.38 -15.42
CA LEU A 142 -11.47 -7.99 -15.78
C LEU A 142 -12.02 -7.63 -17.17
N SER A 143 -11.94 -8.57 -18.12
CA SER A 143 -12.36 -8.36 -19.51
C SER A 143 -13.87 -8.49 -19.74
N THR A 144 -14.58 -9.32 -18.98
CA THR A 144 -16.00 -9.58 -19.23
C THR A 144 -16.97 -8.75 -18.39
N VAL A 145 -16.57 -8.20 -17.24
CA VAL A 145 -17.53 -7.55 -16.31
C VAL A 145 -17.10 -6.13 -15.88
N GLY A 146 -15.82 -5.75 -15.95
CA GLY A 146 -15.26 -4.72 -15.06
C GLY A 146 -14.72 -3.41 -15.65
N LYS A 147 -15.15 -2.92 -16.83
CA LYS A 147 -14.62 -1.64 -17.38
C LYS A 147 -14.72 -0.44 -16.40
N PRO A 148 -15.89 -0.13 -15.81
CA PRO A 148 -15.99 0.97 -14.85
C PRO A 148 -15.26 0.69 -13.53
N LEU A 149 -15.31 -0.55 -13.02
CA LEU A 149 -14.60 -0.93 -11.80
C LEU A 149 -13.09 -0.70 -11.92
N VAL A 150 -12.49 -1.10 -13.05
CA VAL A 150 -11.05 -0.93 -13.32
C VAL A 150 -10.66 0.54 -13.36
N VAL A 151 -11.45 1.37 -14.06
CA VAL A 151 -11.19 2.81 -14.13
C VAL A 151 -11.31 3.45 -12.74
N GLY A 152 -12.36 3.08 -12.00
CA GLY A 152 -12.57 3.52 -10.63
C GLY A 152 -11.42 3.15 -9.70
N LEU A 153 -10.98 1.89 -9.72
CA LEU A 153 -9.86 1.41 -8.92
C LEU A 153 -8.55 2.06 -9.33
N ALA A 154 -8.30 2.26 -10.63
CA ALA A 154 -7.11 2.96 -11.09
C ALA A 154 -7.03 4.38 -10.55
N ILE A 155 -8.15 5.11 -10.55
CA ILE A 155 -8.23 6.47 -10.00
C ILE A 155 -8.03 6.44 -8.48
N VAL A 156 -8.80 5.62 -7.77
CA VAL A 156 -8.75 5.53 -6.30
C VAL A 156 -7.38 5.06 -5.81
N ALA A 157 -6.79 4.06 -6.45
CA ALA A 157 -5.45 3.55 -6.11
C ALA A 157 -4.39 4.64 -6.31
N SER A 158 -4.44 5.35 -7.45
CA SER A 158 -3.49 6.43 -7.76
C SER A 158 -3.58 7.57 -6.75
N LEU A 159 -4.81 8.05 -6.49
CA LEU A 159 -5.05 9.13 -5.54
C LEU A 159 -4.65 8.72 -4.12
N SER A 160 -5.04 7.53 -3.68
CA SER A 160 -4.71 7.02 -2.34
C SER A 160 -3.21 6.88 -2.14
N GLY A 161 -2.48 6.35 -3.13
CA GLY A 161 -1.03 6.25 -3.08
C GLY A 161 -0.35 7.62 -2.95
N ILE A 162 -0.79 8.61 -3.73
CA ILE A 162 -0.29 9.99 -3.67
C ILE A 162 -0.57 10.61 -2.30
N VAL A 163 -1.81 10.52 -1.82
CA VAL A 163 -2.23 11.06 -0.53
C VAL A 163 -1.42 10.45 0.61
N VAL A 164 -1.24 9.13 0.62
CA VAL A 164 -0.44 8.43 1.64
C VAL A 164 1.00 8.92 1.65
N TYR A 165 1.63 9.07 0.48
CA TYR A 165 2.99 9.57 0.38
C TYR A 165 3.14 10.95 1.02
N PHE A 166 2.24 11.87 0.69
CA PHE A 166 2.26 13.24 1.20
C PHE A 166 1.89 13.33 2.67
N LEU A 167 0.90 12.56 3.14
CA LEU A 167 0.53 12.51 4.56
C LEU A 167 1.69 12.02 5.43
N VAL A 168 2.33 10.91 5.06
CA VAL A 168 3.47 10.37 5.81
C VAL A 168 4.64 11.36 5.81
N SER A 169 4.91 11.98 4.67
CA SER A 169 5.96 13.00 4.54
C SER A 169 5.65 14.25 5.37
N GLY A 170 4.40 14.73 5.34
CA GLY A 170 3.90 15.90 6.05
C GLY A 170 3.93 15.72 7.56
N ILE A 171 3.40 14.60 8.08
CA ILE A 171 3.48 14.22 9.50
C ILE A 171 4.93 14.23 9.95
N TRP A 172 5.84 13.73 9.12
CA TRP A 172 7.25 13.71 9.46
C TRP A 172 7.87 15.12 9.54
N ILE A 173 7.54 16.00 8.59
CA ILE A 173 7.99 17.41 8.58
C ILE A 173 7.45 18.13 9.82
N LEU A 174 6.15 18.02 10.10
CA LEU A 174 5.48 18.68 11.22
C LEU A 174 6.10 18.25 12.56
N ARG A 175 6.30 16.94 12.73
CA ARG A 175 6.97 16.38 13.90
C ARG A 175 8.41 16.88 14.04
N THR A 176 9.16 16.94 12.95
CA THR A 176 10.55 17.43 12.99
C THR A 176 10.60 18.90 13.39
N ARG A 177 9.66 19.73 12.89
CA ARG A 177 9.53 21.14 13.28
C ARG A 177 9.15 21.30 14.75
N TRP A 178 8.18 20.53 15.25
CA TRP A 178 7.80 20.53 16.66
C TRP A 178 8.93 20.07 17.58
N GLN A 179 9.68 19.03 17.20
CA GLN A 179 10.82 18.58 17.99
C GLN A 179 11.99 19.58 17.98
N ARG A 180 12.22 20.28 16.86
CA ARG A 180 13.20 21.38 16.81
C ARG A 180 12.80 22.55 17.70
N SER A 181 11.53 22.96 17.67
CA SER A 181 11.03 24.06 18.51
C SER A 181 11.12 23.74 20.01
N LYS A 182 10.83 22.49 20.42
CA LYS A 182 10.99 22.06 21.82
C LYS A 182 12.43 22.07 22.31
N ARG A 183 13.41 21.72 21.46
CA ARG A 183 14.84 21.71 21.83
C ARG A 183 15.44 23.11 22.03
N LEU A 184 14.90 24.11 21.35
CA LEU A 184 15.32 25.50 21.50
C LEU A 184 14.77 26.12 22.79
N ARG A 185 13.59 25.69 23.25
CA ARG A 185 13.01 26.11 24.54
C ARG A 185 13.69 25.51 25.78
N SER A 186 14.40 24.39 25.63
CA SER A 186 15.16 23.76 26.72
C SER A 186 16.59 24.30 26.91
N ARG A 187 16.98 25.33 26.15
CA ARG A 187 18.22 26.09 26.35
C ARG A 187 17.90 27.38 27.11
N THR A 188 17.44 27.26 28.34
CA THR A 188 17.41 28.41 29.26
C THR A 188 18.85 28.65 29.73
N PRO A 189 19.41 29.87 29.59
CA PRO A 189 20.72 30.19 30.13
C PRO A 189 20.73 29.93 31.65
N ARG A 190 21.73 29.22 32.16
CA ARG A 190 21.97 29.18 33.62
C ARG A 190 22.24 30.62 34.06
N PRO A 191 21.50 31.19 35.03
CA PRO A 191 21.86 32.50 35.58
C PRO A 191 23.29 32.39 36.13
N GLY A 192 24.12 33.34 35.73
CA GLY A 192 25.52 33.37 36.08
C GLY A 192 25.71 33.36 37.59
N HIS A 193 26.80 32.72 38.04
CA HIS A 193 27.34 32.94 39.36
C HIS A 193 27.71 34.44 39.46
N GLU A 194 26.92 35.20 40.20
CA GLU A 194 27.34 36.50 40.73
C GLU A 194 28.14 36.23 42.01
N THR A 195 29.38 36.70 41.99
CA THR A 195 30.38 36.70 43.06
C THR A 195 30.08 37.73 44.13
#